data_AF-A0A257NS04-F1
#
_entry.id   AF-A0A257NS04-F1
#
_cell.length_a   1.000
_cell.length_b   1.000
_cell.length_c   1.000
_cell.angle_alpha   90.00
_cell.angle_beta   90.00
_cell.angle_gamma   90.00
#
_symmetry.space_group_name_H-M   'P 1'
#
loop_
_entity.id
_entity.type
_entity.pdbx_description
1 polymer ?
#
loop_
_entity_poly.entity_id
_entity_poly.type
_entity_poly.pdbx_seq_one_letter_code
_entity_poly.pdbx_strand_id
1 'polypeptide(L)'
;MITRRRVLAGAAAGALVPAAAPASAAANPLASACVLALRTQMAALPDGPVLLNSYIVETDPARTDFDLTQADAAYVYDNALAGLLLLAAGDAPAARRIGAALAQAQAQDPFYHDGRLRNAYQAGAMATPAKLPGWWDAKTAHWVEDPYQVGSQTGPLAWAMLLWSALDMRAPADAAGDWLDDRLRAASGYYGGF
;
A
#
# COMPACT_ATOMS: atom_id res chain seq x y z
N MET A 1 49.57 -2.06 63.68
CA MET A 1 49.10 -3.22 62.91
C MET A 1 47.94 -2.77 62.02
N ILE A 2 48.15 -2.64 60.71
CA ILE A 2 47.11 -2.34 59.72
C ILE A 2 47.37 -3.27 58.52
N THR A 3 46.44 -4.20 58.30
CA THR A 3 46.57 -5.32 57.37
C THR A 3 46.12 -4.90 55.97
N ARG A 4 47.04 -4.87 55.00
CA ARG A 4 46.72 -4.62 53.58
C ARG A 4 46.20 -5.90 52.93
N ARG A 5 44.91 -5.94 52.54
CA ARG A 5 44.36 -6.99 51.67
C ARG A 5 44.72 -6.68 50.21
N ARG A 6 45.48 -7.58 49.57
CA ARG A 6 45.72 -7.59 48.13
C ARG A 6 44.53 -8.26 47.45
N VAL A 7 43.91 -7.59 46.48
CA VAL A 7 42.93 -8.18 45.57
C VAL A 7 43.67 -8.57 44.29
N LEU A 8 43.68 -9.85 43.98
CA LEU A 8 44.16 -10.40 42.70
C LEU A 8 43.01 -10.31 41.69
N ALA A 9 43.17 -9.47 40.67
CA ALA A 9 42.26 -9.45 39.51
C ALA A 9 42.69 -10.55 38.53
N GLY A 10 41.86 -11.60 38.41
CA GLY A 10 42.03 -12.64 37.40
C GLY A 10 41.60 -12.13 36.02
N ALA A 11 42.49 -12.27 35.03
CA ALA A 11 42.17 -12.00 33.63
C ALA A 11 41.28 -13.14 33.07
N ALA A 12 40.02 -12.83 32.78
CA ALA A 12 39.15 -13.73 32.03
C ALA A 12 39.43 -13.56 30.53
N ALA A 13 40.06 -14.57 29.92
CA ALA A 13 40.18 -14.67 28.47
C ALA A 13 38.79 -14.99 27.89
N GLY A 14 38.11 -13.97 27.36
CA GLY A 14 36.87 -14.14 26.61
C GLY A 14 37.18 -14.79 25.26
N ALA A 15 36.73 -16.03 25.07
CA ALA A 15 36.71 -16.67 23.76
C ALA A 15 35.78 -15.88 22.84
N LEU A 16 36.33 -15.25 21.80
CA LEU A 16 35.52 -14.72 20.70
C LEU A 16 34.83 -15.88 20.00
N VAL A 17 33.53 -16.03 20.22
CA VAL A 17 32.67 -16.84 19.36
C VAL A 17 32.56 -16.07 18.03
N PRO A 18 33.01 -16.63 16.89
CA PRO A 18 32.79 -15.99 15.61
C PRO A 18 31.28 -15.86 15.39
N ALA A 19 30.80 -14.62 15.22
CA ALA A 19 29.44 -14.37 14.79
C ALA A 19 29.25 -15.03 13.43
N ALA A 20 28.44 -16.08 13.38
CA ALA A 20 28.02 -16.69 12.13
C ALA A 20 27.36 -15.59 11.29
N ALA A 21 27.94 -15.28 10.12
CA ALA A 21 27.28 -14.43 9.15
C ALA A 21 25.90 -15.04 8.86
N PRO A 22 24.81 -14.22 8.83
CA PRO A 22 23.50 -14.75 8.53
C PRO A 22 23.58 -15.45 7.18
N ALA A 23 23.27 -16.75 7.17
CA ALA A 23 23.11 -17.49 5.93
C ALA A 23 22.08 -16.72 5.08
N SER A 24 22.47 -16.33 3.88
CA SER A 24 21.53 -15.79 2.89
C SER A 24 20.41 -16.80 2.73
N ALA A 25 19.24 -16.51 3.32
CA ALA A 25 18.07 -17.34 3.15
C ALA A 25 17.78 -17.37 1.65
N ALA A 26 17.90 -18.56 1.03
CA ALA A 26 17.61 -18.72 -0.37
C ALA A 26 16.24 -18.08 -0.66
N ALA A 27 16.20 -17.16 -1.63
CA ALA A 27 14.99 -16.40 -1.92
C ALA A 27 13.83 -17.38 -2.19
N ASN A 28 12.73 -17.23 -1.44
CA ASN A 28 11.54 -18.04 -1.64
C ASN A 28 11.06 -17.86 -3.09
N PRO A 29 10.96 -18.94 -3.91
CA PRO A 29 10.59 -18.83 -5.31
C PRO A 29 9.26 -18.09 -5.55
N LEU A 30 8.30 -18.25 -4.63
CA LEU A 30 7.02 -17.54 -4.70
C LEU A 30 7.19 -16.04 -4.46
N ALA A 31 7.95 -15.65 -3.44
CA ALA A 31 8.19 -14.23 -3.14
C ALA A 31 8.90 -13.53 -4.33
N SER A 32 9.90 -14.19 -4.91
CA SER A 32 10.59 -13.70 -6.11
C SER A 32 9.63 -13.56 -7.31
N ALA A 33 8.73 -14.53 -7.51
CA ALA A 33 7.74 -14.47 -8.58
C ALA A 33 6.74 -13.32 -8.39
N CYS A 34 6.24 -13.10 -7.16
CA CYS A 34 5.35 -11.98 -6.85
C CYS A 34 6.02 -10.62 -7.11
N VAL A 35 7.26 -10.44 -6.66
CA VAL A 35 8.02 -9.21 -6.90
C VAL A 35 8.26 -8.99 -8.40
N LEU A 36 8.60 -10.04 -9.14
CA LEU A 36 8.79 -9.96 -10.59
C LEU A 36 7.50 -9.57 -11.32
N ALA A 37 6.35 -10.10 -10.91
CA ALA A 37 5.05 -9.75 -11.47
C ALA A 37 4.76 -8.25 -11.27
N LEU A 38 4.94 -7.73 -10.06
CA LEU A 38 4.74 -6.30 -9.77
C LEU A 38 5.68 -5.40 -10.59
N ARG A 39 6.97 -5.76 -10.66
CA ARG A 39 7.95 -5.02 -11.46
C ARG A 39 7.60 -5.00 -12.94
N THR A 40 7.12 -6.13 -13.48
CA THR A 40 6.68 -6.24 -14.87
C THR A 40 5.51 -5.30 -15.14
N GLN A 41 4.50 -5.27 -14.26
CA GLN A 41 3.37 -4.33 -14.41
C GLN A 41 3.82 -2.86 -14.30
N MET A 42 4.66 -2.54 -13.31
CA MET A 42 5.19 -1.19 -13.11
C MET A 42 6.02 -0.69 -14.31
N ALA A 43 6.73 -1.58 -15.00
CA ALA A 43 7.52 -1.27 -16.18
C ALA A 43 6.67 -1.03 -17.44
N ALA A 44 5.45 -1.56 -17.48
CA ALA A 44 4.50 -1.32 -18.56
C ALA A 44 3.77 0.03 -18.44
N LEU A 45 3.86 0.68 -17.28
CA LEU A 45 3.21 1.96 -16.99
C LEU A 45 4.17 3.14 -17.15
N PRO A 46 3.68 4.33 -17.57
CA PRO A 46 4.49 5.54 -17.67
C PRO A 46 5.15 5.91 -16.33
N ASP A 47 6.28 6.60 -16.40
CA ASP A 47 6.95 7.16 -15.22
C ASP A 47 6.02 8.04 -14.38
N GLY A 48 6.33 8.15 -13.08
CA GLY A 48 5.56 8.95 -12.12
C GLY A 48 4.58 8.13 -11.28
N PRO A 49 3.62 8.80 -10.61
CA PRO A 49 2.63 8.17 -9.76
C PRO A 49 1.69 7.25 -10.55
N VAL A 50 1.64 5.98 -10.16
CA VAL A 50 0.80 4.97 -10.79
C VAL A 50 0.11 4.08 -9.77
N LEU A 51 -1.08 3.60 -10.12
CA LEU A 51 -1.75 2.49 -9.44
C LEU A 51 -1.82 1.29 -10.37
N LEU A 52 -1.63 0.10 -9.81
CA LEU A 52 -1.75 -1.17 -10.51
C LEU A 52 -3.21 -1.63 -10.52
N ASN A 53 -3.62 -2.28 -11.61
CA ASN A 53 -4.88 -3.01 -11.65
C ASN A 53 -4.86 -4.10 -10.57
N SER A 54 -5.92 -4.18 -9.77
CA SER A 54 -6.08 -5.24 -8.77
C SER A 54 -6.39 -6.59 -9.40
N TYR A 55 -7.08 -6.59 -10.54
CA TYR A 55 -7.49 -7.79 -11.25
C TYR A 55 -7.05 -7.75 -12.71
N ILE A 56 -6.67 -8.92 -13.21
CA ILE A 56 -6.60 -9.18 -14.65
C ILE A 56 -7.95 -9.76 -15.03
N VAL A 57 -8.64 -9.10 -15.96
CA VAL A 57 -10.00 -9.45 -16.38
C VAL A 57 -10.03 -9.74 -17.88
N GLU A 58 -11.09 -10.43 -18.31
CA GLU A 58 -11.38 -10.57 -19.74
C GLU A 58 -12.04 -9.29 -20.28
N THR A 59 -11.63 -8.84 -21.47
CA THR A 59 -12.13 -7.59 -22.07
C THR A 59 -13.02 -7.82 -23.30
N ASP A 60 -13.38 -9.07 -23.58
CA ASP A 60 -14.18 -9.42 -24.75
C ASP A 60 -15.67 -9.01 -24.58
N PRO A 61 -16.45 -8.98 -25.68
CA PRO A 61 -17.86 -8.56 -25.61
C PRO A 61 -18.77 -9.42 -24.72
N ALA A 62 -18.37 -10.66 -24.40
CA ALA A 62 -19.08 -11.59 -23.52
C ALA A 62 -18.52 -11.60 -22.08
N ARG A 63 -17.73 -10.57 -21.71
CA ARG A 63 -17.19 -10.39 -20.36
C ARG A 63 -18.26 -10.48 -19.27
N THR A 64 -17.87 -11.02 -18.12
CA THR A 64 -18.76 -11.18 -16.98
C THR A 64 -19.00 -9.86 -16.25
N ASP A 65 -19.97 -9.82 -15.32
CA ASP A 65 -20.17 -8.66 -14.45
C ASP A 65 -18.93 -8.39 -13.58
N PHE A 66 -18.20 -9.43 -13.17
CA PHE A 66 -16.93 -9.27 -12.47
C PHE A 66 -15.91 -8.56 -13.37
N ASP A 67 -15.70 -9.06 -14.58
CA ASP A 67 -14.75 -8.46 -15.51
C ASP A 67 -15.11 -7.00 -15.84
N LEU A 68 -16.41 -6.72 -16.01
CA LEU A 68 -16.93 -5.38 -16.25
C LEU A 68 -16.63 -4.42 -15.08
N THR A 69 -16.92 -4.85 -13.85
CA THR A 69 -16.77 -4.02 -12.65
C THR A 69 -15.33 -3.87 -12.17
N GLN A 70 -14.45 -4.80 -12.53
CA GLN A 70 -13.06 -4.84 -12.03
C GLN A 70 -12.01 -4.42 -13.07
N ALA A 71 -12.43 -4.12 -14.32
CA ALA A 71 -11.50 -3.89 -15.44
C ALA A 71 -10.45 -2.81 -15.21
N ASP A 72 -10.83 -1.74 -14.50
CA ASP A 72 -9.96 -0.60 -14.25
C ASP A 72 -9.82 -0.29 -12.75
N ALA A 73 -10.25 -1.20 -11.88
CA ALA A 73 -10.20 -0.98 -10.43
C ALA A 73 -8.79 -1.23 -9.88
N ALA A 74 -8.22 -0.18 -9.28
CA ALA A 74 -7.06 -0.25 -8.41
C ALA A 74 -7.50 -0.08 -6.96
N TYR A 75 -7.68 -1.19 -6.24
CA TYR A 75 -8.00 -1.12 -4.82
C TYR A 75 -6.81 -0.57 -4.02
N VAL A 76 -7.12 0.33 -3.09
CA VAL A 76 -6.13 0.99 -2.25
C VAL A 76 -5.36 -0.02 -1.41
N TYR A 77 -6.03 -1.05 -0.87
CA TYR A 77 -5.37 -2.06 -0.05
C TYR A 77 -4.39 -2.93 -0.86
N ASP A 78 -4.77 -3.35 -2.07
CA ASP A 78 -3.91 -4.15 -2.96
C ASP A 78 -2.67 -3.36 -3.36
N ASN A 79 -2.86 -2.09 -3.72
CA ASN A 79 -1.77 -1.21 -4.12
C ASN A 79 -0.85 -0.89 -2.94
N ALA A 80 -1.41 -0.62 -1.76
CA ALA A 80 -0.62 -0.43 -0.55
C ALA A 80 0.22 -1.68 -0.22
N LEU A 81 -0.36 -2.88 -0.30
CA LEU A 81 0.33 -4.14 -0.09
C LEU A 81 1.42 -4.38 -1.15
N ALA A 82 1.14 -4.09 -2.43
CA ALA A 82 2.12 -4.16 -3.51
C ALA A 82 3.30 -3.22 -3.26
N GLY A 83 3.05 -1.98 -2.83
CA GLY A 83 4.08 -1.02 -2.45
C GLY A 83 4.94 -1.51 -1.29
N LEU A 84 4.33 -2.10 -0.25
CA LEU A 84 5.04 -2.68 0.89
C LEU A 84 5.91 -3.87 0.46
N LEU A 85 5.42 -4.73 -0.44
CA LEU A 85 6.19 -5.85 -0.98
C LEU A 85 7.39 -5.37 -1.82
N LEU A 86 7.20 -4.36 -2.67
CA LEU A 86 8.28 -3.74 -3.45
C LEU A 86 9.35 -3.13 -2.51
N LEU A 87 8.92 -2.45 -1.45
CA LEU A 87 9.82 -1.90 -0.46
C LEU A 87 10.62 -2.99 0.27
N ALA A 88 9.95 -4.06 0.68
CA ALA A 88 10.60 -5.22 1.31
C ALA A 88 11.60 -5.92 0.36
N ALA A 89 11.36 -5.87 -0.94
CA ALA A 89 12.26 -6.36 -1.99
C ALA A 89 13.40 -5.38 -2.37
N GLY A 90 13.54 -4.27 -1.64
CA GLY A 90 14.57 -3.24 -1.87
C GLY A 90 14.26 -2.26 -3.01
N ASP A 91 13.04 -2.30 -3.56
CA ASP A 91 12.60 -1.44 -4.67
C ASP A 91 11.87 -0.19 -4.17
N ALA A 92 12.58 0.62 -3.38
CA ALA A 92 12.02 1.86 -2.85
C ALA A 92 11.50 2.83 -3.93
N PRO A 93 12.15 3.00 -5.11
CA PRO A 93 11.61 3.84 -6.18
C PRO A 93 10.24 3.39 -6.68
N ALA A 94 10.04 2.09 -6.94
CA ALA A 94 8.75 1.58 -7.38
C ALA A 94 7.68 1.72 -6.27
N ALA A 95 8.02 1.42 -5.01
CA ALA A 95 7.12 1.62 -3.88
C ALA A 95 6.68 3.09 -3.72
N ARG A 96 7.60 4.05 -3.92
CA ARG A 96 7.28 5.48 -3.86
C ARG A 96 6.33 5.92 -4.97
N ARG A 97 6.39 5.33 -6.17
CA ARG A 97 5.44 5.64 -7.24
C ARG A 97 3.99 5.31 -6.83
N ILE A 98 3.78 4.17 -6.19
CA ILE A 98 2.47 3.78 -5.66
C ILE A 98 2.06 4.68 -4.47
N GLY A 99 2.96 4.91 -3.51
CA GLY A 99 2.69 5.78 -2.37
C GLY A 99 2.33 7.20 -2.78
N ALA A 100 3.03 7.76 -3.77
CA ALA A 100 2.73 9.05 -4.37
C ALA A 100 1.38 9.06 -5.10
N ALA A 101 1.01 7.96 -5.76
CA ALA A 101 -0.26 7.85 -6.46
C ALA A 101 -1.44 7.89 -5.49
N LEU A 102 -1.35 7.14 -4.38
CA LEU A 102 -2.34 7.20 -3.32
C LEU A 102 -2.40 8.60 -2.69
N ALA A 103 -1.26 9.25 -2.44
CA ALA A 103 -1.26 10.60 -1.87
C ALA A 103 -1.89 11.63 -2.83
N GLN A 104 -1.63 11.50 -4.13
CA GLN A 104 -2.27 12.31 -5.15
C GLN A 104 -3.78 12.02 -5.23
N ALA A 105 -4.19 10.76 -5.11
CA ALA A 105 -5.59 10.36 -5.10
C ALA A 105 -6.36 10.95 -3.92
N GLN A 106 -5.76 10.95 -2.72
CA GLN A 106 -6.30 11.59 -1.52
C GLN A 106 -6.46 13.10 -1.69
N ALA A 107 -5.43 13.77 -2.25
CA ALA A 107 -5.43 15.22 -2.40
C ALA A 107 -6.32 15.71 -3.55
N GLN A 108 -6.49 14.90 -4.60
CA GLN A 108 -7.18 15.26 -5.84
C GLN A 108 -8.45 14.43 -6.06
N ASP A 109 -9.05 13.90 -4.99
CA ASP A 109 -10.35 13.24 -5.10
C ASP A 109 -11.38 14.23 -5.69
N PRO A 110 -12.24 13.78 -6.62
CA PRO A 110 -13.15 14.68 -7.32
C PRO A 110 -14.26 15.29 -6.45
N PHE A 111 -14.51 14.74 -5.25
CA PHE A 111 -15.60 15.20 -4.38
C PHE A 111 -15.17 15.51 -2.94
N TYR A 112 -14.14 14.85 -2.42
CA TYR A 112 -13.74 14.97 -1.03
C TYR A 112 -12.34 15.55 -0.87
N HIS A 113 -12.17 16.45 0.09
CA HIS A 113 -10.87 17.06 0.41
C HIS A 113 -10.61 17.05 1.92
N ASP A 114 -11.20 16.08 2.62
CA ASP A 114 -11.18 15.94 4.07
C ASP A 114 -10.17 14.90 4.56
N GLY A 115 -9.20 14.53 3.71
CA GLY A 115 -8.13 13.59 4.06
C GLY A 115 -8.46 12.12 3.82
N ARG A 116 -9.66 11.77 3.36
CA ARG A 116 -10.00 10.37 3.06
C ARG A 116 -9.42 9.88 1.73
N LEU A 117 -9.31 8.56 1.63
CA LEU A 117 -9.19 7.84 0.35
C LEU A 117 -10.52 7.15 0.02
N ARG A 118 -10.74 6.87 -1.25
CA ARG A 118 -11.73 5.88 -1.71
C ARG A 118 -11.19 4.47 -1.50
N ASN A 119 -12.05 3.46 -1.57
CA ASN A 119 -11.61 2.07 -1.51
C ASN A 119 -10.86 1.66 -2.79
N ALA A 120 -11.19 2.28 -3.92
CA ALA A 120 -10.49 2.11 -5.19
C ALA A 120 -10.47 3.40 -6.03
N TYR A 121 -9.50 3.46 -6.94
CA TYR A 121 -9.38 4.48 -7.99
C TYR A 121 -9.17 3.78 -9.34
N GLN A 122 -9.31 4.51 -10.45
CA GLN A 122 -8.95 3.98 -11.75
C GLN A 122 -7.44 3.69 -11.80
N ALA A 123 -7.06 2.50 -12.26
CA ALA A 123 -5.68 2.09 -12.39
C ALA A 123 -4.93 2.83 -13.51
N GLY A 124 -3.61 2.72 -13.46
CA GLY A 124 -2.70 3.35 -14.41
C GLY A 124 -2.06 4.62 -13.86
N ALA A 125 -1.65 5.50 -14.78
CA ALA A 125 -1.06 6.78 -14.41
C ALA A 125 -2.10 7.73 -13.80
N MET A 126 -1.71 8.41 -12.73
CA MET A 126 -2.63 9.28 -12.01
C MET A 126 -3.07 10.49 -12.84
N ALA A 127 -4.38 10.73 -12.88
CA ALA A 127 -4.99 11.92 -13.43
C ALA A 127 -5.22 13.00 -12.36
N THR A 128 -5.60 14.21 -12.79
CA THR A 128 -6.10 15.28 -11.92
C THR A 128 -7.38 15.86 -12.53
N PRO A 129 -8.54 15.77 -11.86
CA PRO A 129 -8.76 15.05 -10.59
C PRO A 129 -8.50 13.54 -10.73
N ALA A 130 -8.30 12.87 -9.60
CA ALA A 130 -8.20 11.42 -9.55
C ALA A 130 -9.48 10.79 -10.12
N LYS A 131 -9.32 9.77 -10.97
CA LYS A 131 -10.46 9.09 -11.58
C LYS A 131 -10.95 7.97 -10.69
N LEU A 132 -12.26 7.84 -10.58
CA LEU A 132 -12.92 6.71 -9.91
C LEU A 132 -13.08 5.55 -10.90
N PRO A 133 -13.07 4.29 -10.44
CA PRO A 133 -13.40 3.17 -11.28
C PRO A 133 -14.87 3.23 -11.69
N GLY A 134 -15.20 2.64 -12.83
CA GLY A 134 -16.57 2.56 -13.29
C GLY A 134 -16.66 2.10 -14.74
N TRP A 135 -17.88 1.96 -15.22
CA TRP A 135 -18.12 1.51 -16.58
C TRP A 135 -19.34 2.19 -17.19
N TRP A 136 -19.36 2.22 -18.52
CA TRP A 136 -20.57 2.56 -19.25
C TRP A 136 -21.51 1.36 -19.26
N ASP A 137 -22.70 1.50 -18.69
CA ASP A 137 -23.78 0.53 -18.81
C ASP A 137 -24.64 0.86 -20.04
N ALA A 138 -24.54 0.02 -21.07
CA ALA A 138 -25.29 0.18 -22.31
C ALA A 138 -26.81 -0.03 -22.13
N LYS A 139 -27.25 -0.75 -21.09
CA LYS A 139 -28.68 -1.02 -20.84
C LYS A 139 -29.38 0.21 -20.29
N THR A 140 -28.71 0.94 -19.41
CA THR A 140 -29.23 2.15 -18.75
C THR A 140 -28.73 3.45 -19.39
N ALA A 141 -27.79 3.35 -20.33
CA ALA A 141 -27.16 4.47 -21.04
C ALA A 141 -26.58 5.52 -20.09
N HIS A 142 -25.93 5.07 -19.03
CA HIS A 142 -25.22 5.94 -18.09
C HIS A 142 -23.89 5.33 -17.63
N TRP A 143 -23.08 6.17 -17.01
CA TRP A 143 -21.92 5.72 -16.24
C TRP A 143 -22.38 5.12 -14.92
N VAL A 144 -21.83 3.96 -14.55
CA VAL A 144 -22.10 3.26 -13.28
C VAL A 144 -20.81 3.11 -12.50
N GLU A 145 -20.93 3.21 -11.19
CA GLU A 145 -19.87 3.01 -10.22
C GLU A 145 -20.32 1.97 -9.19
N ASP A 146 -19.39 1.13 -8.73
CA ASP A 146 -19.67 0.22 -7.63
C ASP A 146 -19.60 0.99 -6.28
N PRO A 147 -20.64 0.94 -5.44
CA PRO A 147 -20.67 1.71 -4.18
C PRO A 147 -19.53 1.37 -3.22
N TYR A 148 -19.05 0.13 -3.23
CA TYR A 148 -17.90 -0.23 -2.42
C TYR A 148 -16.64 0.43 -2.97
N GLN A 149 -16.36 0.34 -4.27
CA GLN A 149 -15.19 0.97 -4.90
C GLN A 149 -15.10 2.47 -4.63
N VAL A 150 -16.22 3.18 -4.78
CA VAL A 150 -16.29 4.64 -4.57
C VAL A 150 -16.62 5.06 -3.14
N GLY A 151 -16.77 4.11 -2.21
CA GLY A 151 -16.90 4.37 -0.78
C GLY A 151 -15.55 4.60 -0.10
N SER A 152 -15.56 4.84 1.21
CA SER A 152 -14.36 5.03 2.04
C SER A 152 -14.44 4.18 3.31
N GLN A 153 -13.48 3.28 3.49
CA GLN A 153 -13.46 2.34 4.61
C GLN A 153 -12.15 2.34 5.40
N THR A 154 -12.26 2.01 6.70
CA THR A 154 -11.12 2.00 7.62
C THR A 154 -10.00 1.07 7.17
N GLY A 155 -10.33 -0.11 6.63
CA GLY A 155 -9.35 -1.11 6.21
C GLY A 155 -8.42 -0.62 5.09
N PRO A 156 -8.95 -0.21 3.93
CA PRO A 156 -8.14 0.34 2.83
C PRO A 156 -7.28 1.55 3.26
N LEU A 157 -7.84 2.48 4.04
CA LEU A 157 -7.09 3.63 4.55
C LEU A 157 -5.94 3.21 5.47
N ALA A 158 -6.18 2.25 6.37
CA ALA A 158 -5.15 1.73 7.26
C ALA A 158 -3.98 1.09 6.48
N TRP A 159 -4.27 0.36 5.40
CA TRP A 159 -3.23 -0.18 4.52
C TRP A 159 -2.41 0.93 3.84
N ALA A 160 -3.06 1.97 3.32
CA ALA A 160 -2.36 3.13 2.74
C ALA A 160 -1.46 3.82 3.79
N MET A 161 -1.96 4.01 5.02
CA MET A 161 -1.17 4.58 6.12
C MET A 161 0.05 3.73 6.46
N LEU A 162 -0.04 2.40 6.40
CA LEU A 162 1.11 1.52 6.60
C LEU A 162 2.18 1.73 5.52
N LEU A 163 1.77 1.78 4.23
CA LEU A 163 2.69 2.06 3.13
C LEU A 163 3.35 3.44 3.29
N TRP A 164 2.55 4.48 3.53
CA TRP A 164 3.08 5.84 3.70
C TRP A 164 4.02 5.95 4.89
N SER A 165 3.70 5.31 6.02
CA SER A 165 4.58 5.25 7.18
C SER A 165 5.92 4.57 6.85
N ALA A 166 5.89 3.46 6.10
CA ALA A 166 7.09 2.76 5.66
C ALA A 166 7.95 3.58 4.67
N LEU A 167 7.34 4.55 3.97
CA LEU A 167 8.01 5.47 3.05
C LEU A 167 8.40 6.83 3.67
N ASP A 168 8.06 7.07 4.95
CA ASP A 168 8.16 8.35 5.67
C ASP A 168 7.34 9.49 5.03
N MET A 169 6.19 9.14 4.43
CA MET A 169 5.22 10.09 3.86
C MET A 169 4.19 10.51 4.90
N ARG A 170 4.59 11.34 5.86
CA ARG A 170 3.77 11.68 7.04
C ARG A 170 2.49 12.43 6.71
N ALA A 171 2.56 13.47 5.89
CA ALA A 171 1.40 14.32 5.59
C ALA A 171 0.14 13.54 5.11
N PRO A 172 0.21 12.65 4.10
CA PRO A 172 -0.98 11.88 3.71
C PRO A 172 -1.41 10.86 4.76
N ALA A 173 -0.47 10.29 5.54
CA ALA A 173 -0.78 9.36 6.62
C ALA A 173 -1.53 10.06 7.77
N ASP A 174 -1.07 11.25 8.16
CA ASP A 174 -1.70 12.06 9.21
C ASP A 174 -3.10 12.49 8.77
N ALA A 175 -3.27 12.98 7.53
CA ALA A 175 -4.58 13.36 7.01
C ALA A 175 -5.59 12.20 6.96
N ALA A 176 -5.13 10.99 6.60
CA ALA A 176 -5.97 9.80 6.67
C ALA A 176 -6.29 9.40 8.11
N GLY A 177 -5.31 9.52 9.02
CA GLY A 177 -5.47 9.24 10.44
C GLY A 177 -6.49 10.17 11.11
N ASP A 178 -6.41 11.47 10.81
CA ASP A 178 -7.36 12.49 11.29
C ASP A 178 -8.77 12.17 10.80
N TRP A 179 -8.94 11.86 9.51
CA TRP A 179 -10.25 11.47 8.97
C TRP A 179 -10.82 10.22 9.65
N LEU A 180 -10.00 9.18 9.86
CA LEU A 180 -10.42 7.97 10.56
C LEU A 180 -10.89 8.28 11.98
N ASP A 181 -10.17 9.13 12.71
CA ASP A 181 -10.52 9.53 14.06
C ASP A 181 -11.82 10.33 14.09
N ASP A 182 -11.91 11.37 13.26
CA ASP A 182 -13.05 12.27 13.20
C ASP A 182 -14.34 11.58 12.75
N ARG A 183 -14.25 10.63 11.82
CA ARG A 183 -15.43 10.06 11.15
C ARG A 183 -15.81 8.68 11.65
N LEU A 184 -14.83 7.87 12.06
CA LEU A 184 -15.03 6.45 12.27
C LEU A 184 -14.62 5.98 13.66
N ARG A 185 -14.12 6.84 14.56
CA ARG A 185 -13.81 6.44 15.94
C ARG A 185 -15.03 5.84 16.65
N ALA A 186 -14.83 4.66 17.25
CA ALA A 186 -15.77 4.02 18.16
C ALA A 186 -15.19 3.99 19.58
N ALA A 187 -16.00 3.60 20.58
CA ALA A 187 -15.54 3.48 21.97
C ALA A 187 -14.33 2.54 22.13
N SER A 188 -14.26 1.49 21.31
CA SER A 188 -13.11 0.59 21.20
C SER A 188 -12.85 0.25 19.73
N GLY A 189 -11.97 1.01 19.09
CA GLY A 189 -11.60 0.81 17.68
C GLY A 189 -12.26 1.81 16.73
N TYR A 190 -12.66 1.31 15.55
CA TYR A 190 -13.23 2.12 14.47
C TYR A 190 -14.40 1.40 13.78
N TYR A 191 -15.38 2.16 13.30
CA TYR A 191 -16.42 1.69 12.39
C TYR A 191 -15.86 1.38 11.00
N GLY A 192 -16.62 0.63 10.21
CA GLY A 192 -16.15 0.12 8.92
C GLY A 192 -15.97 1.19 7.84
N GLY A 193 -16.75 2.26 7.86
CA GLY A 193 -16.80 3.27 6.79
C GLY A 193 -18.18 3.37 6.15
N PHE A 194 -18.26 4.15 5.07
CA PHE A 194 -19.48 4.40 4.30
C PHE A 194 -19.17 4.68 2.83
#